data_AF-A0A453D091-F1
#
_entry.id   AF-A0A453D091-F1
#
_cell.length_a   1.000
_cell.length_b   1.000
_cell.length_c   1.000
_cell.angle_alpha   90.00
_cell.angle_beta   90.00
_cell.angle_gamma   90.00
#
_symmetry.space_group_name_H-M   'P 1'
#
loop_
_entity.id
_entity.type
_entity.pdbx_description
1 polymer ?
#
loop_
_entity_poly.entity_id
_entity_poly.type
_entity_poly.pdbx_seq_one_letter_code
_entity_poly.pdbx_strand_id
1 'polypeptide(L)' 'MAAFSQFYNLAGRSFASINTALVALIPKKDGASSIVNFRPISLIHSVAKLIAKVLSMRLATVIHT' A
#
# COMPACT_ATOMS: atom_id res chain seq x y z
N MET A 1 16.53 -6.25 8.75
CA MET A 1 16.89 -5.39 7.60
C MET A 1 16.94 -6.12 6.25
N ALA A 2 17.01 -7.46 6.18
CA ALA A 2 17.13 -8.20 4.92
C ALA A 2 16.06 -7.89 3.84
N ALA A 3 14.78 -7.77 4.23
CA ALA A 3 13.72 -7.41 3.29
C ALA A 3 13.88 -5.98 2.72
N PHE A 4 14.28 -5.02 3.56
CA PHE A 4 14.54 -3.65 3.14
C PHE A 4 15.81 -3.56 2.28
N SER A 5 16.86 -4.32 2.58
CA SER A 5 18.07 -4.37 1.77
C SER A 5 17.82 -5.06 0.43
N GLN A 6 16.99 -6.11 0.39
CA GLN A 6 16.55 -6.71 -0.86
C GLN A 6 15.75 -5.73 -1.71
N PHE A 7 14.80 -4.99 -1.10
CA PHE A 7 14.05 -3.95 -1.79
C PHE A 7 14.96 -2.83 -2.31
N TYR A 8 15.88 -2.33 -1.48
CA TYR A 8 16.82 -1.26 -1.86
C TYR A 8 17.77 -1.66 -3.00
N ASN A 9 18.27 -2.89 -2.97
CA ASN A 9 19.17 -3.40 -4.02
C ASN A 9 18.42 -3.89 -5.27
N LEU A 10 17.09 -3.70 -5.34
CA LEU A 10 16.22 -4.30 -6.35
C LEU A 10 16.44 -5.83 -6.49
N ALA A 11 16.86 -6.46 -5.40
CA ALA A 11 17.22 -7.87 -5.35
C ALA A 11 15.97 -8.72 -5.13
N GLY A 12 15.29 -9.00 -6.23
CA GLY A 12 14.13 -9.87 -6.32
C GLY A 12 13.77 -9.99 -7.78
N ARG A 13 13.76 -11.21 -8.32
CA ARG A 13 13.60 -11.47 -9.77
C ARG A 13 12.36 -10.78 -10.39
N SER A 14 11.37 -10.42 -9.56
CA SER A 14 10.23 -9.57 -9.92
C SER A 14 9.56 -8.98 -8.67
N PHE A 15 9.17 -7.70 -8.73
CA PHE A 15 8.30 -7.05 -7.74
C PHE A 15 6.80 -7.17 -8.08
N ALA A 16 6.45 -7.99 -9.08
CA ALA A 16 5.06 -8.16 -9.51
C ALA A 16 4.14 -8.54 -8.35
N SER A 17 4.57 -9.43 -7.44
CA SER A 17 3.77 -9.83 -6.29
C SER A 17 3.46 -8.66 -5.35
N ILE A 18 4.44 -7.83 -5.00
CA ILE A 18 4.22 -6.66 -4.13
C ILE A 18 3.45 -5.53 -4.83
N ASN A 19 3.38 -5.54 -6.16
CA ASN A 19 2.58 -4.61 -6.96
C ASN A 19 1.12 -5.03 -7.15
N THR A 20 0.71 -6.18 -6.59
CA THR A 20 -0.70 -6.60 -6.55
C THR A 20 -1.39 -6.14 -5.27
N ALA A 21 -2.70 -5.94 -5.35
CA ALA A 21 -3.54 -5.58 -4.22
C ALA A 21 -4.93 -6.21 -4.36
N LEU A 22 -5.54 -6.56 -3.23
CA LEU A 22 -6.96 -6.90 -3.20
C LEU A 22 -7.77 -5.61 -3.06
N VAL A 23 -8.71 -5.37 -3.98
CA VAL A 23 -9.64 -4.24 -3.87
C VAL A 23 -10.86 -4.70 -3.08
N ALA A 24 -11.00 -4.19 -1.86
CA ALA A 24 -12.20 -4.41 -1.05
C ALA A 24 -13.15 -3.22 -1.18
N LEU A 25 -14.46 -3.49 -1.27
CA LEU A 25 -15.49 -2.48 -1.38
C LEU A 25 -16.17 -2.29 -0.03
N ILE A 26 -16.01 -1.10 0.57
CA ILE A 26 -16.66 -0.75 1.84
C ILE A 26 -17.94 0.03 1.53
N PRO A 27 -19.13 -0.43 1.97
CA PRO A 27 -20.38 0.30 1.74
C PRO A 27 -20.34 1.67 2.45
N LYS A 28 -20.82 2.72 1.78
CA LYS A 28 -20.96 4.06 2.38
C LYS A 28 -22.25 4.21 3.21
N LYS A 29 -23.23 3.34 2.96
CA LYS A 29 -24.55 3.32 3.61
C LYS A 29 -25.10 1.91 3.65
N ASP A 30 -26.03 1.65 4.57
CA ASP A 30 -26.73 0.37 4.64
C ASP A 30 -27.53 0.11 3.36
N GLY A 31 -27.56 -1.16 2.93
CA GLY A 31 -28.25 -1.57 1.71
C GLY A 31 -27.63 -1.03 0.41
N ALA A 32 -26.34 -0.70 0.40
CA ALA A 32 -25.65 -0.24 -0.82
C ALA A 32 -25.79 -1.25 -1.96
N SER A 33 -26.53 -0.87 -3.02
CA SER A 33 -26.88 -1.74 -4.15
C SER A 33 -26.15 -1.39 -5.46
N SER A 34 -25.51 -0.22 -5.52
CA SER A 34 -24.77 0.25 -6.69
C SER A 34 -23.33 0.59 -6.34
N ILE A 35 -22.40 0.30 -7.25
CA ILE A 35 -20.95 0.43 -7.07
C ILE A 35 -20.52 1.84 -6.64
N VAL A 36 -21.23 2.88 -7.08
CA VAL A 36 -20.96 4.28 -6.70
C VAL A 36 -21.15 4.55 -5.20
N ASN A 37 -21.94 3.70 -4.53
CA ASN A 37 -22.20 3.76 -3.10
C ASN A 37 -21.15 3.00 -2.27
N PHE A 38 -20.11 2.45 -2.90
CA PHE A 38 -18.99 1.84 -2.21
C PHE A 38 -17.76 2.75 -2.25
N ARG A 39 -16.92 2.64 -1.23
CA ARG A 39 -15.58 3.20 -1.18
C ARG A 39 -14.60 2.04 -1.41
N PRO A 40 -13.86 2.01 -2.54
CA PRO A 40 -12.82 1.03 -2.73
C PRO A 40 -11.65 1.31 -1.77
N ILE A 41 -11.08 0.26 -1.19
CA ILE A 41 -9.81 0.30 -0.47
C ILE A 41 -8.86 -0.73 -1.05
N SER A 42 -7.61 -0.33 -1.27
CA SER A 42 -6.54 -1.23 -1.71
C SER A 42 -5.88 -1.90 -0.51
N LEU A 43 -6.05 -3.20 -0.40
CA LEU A 43 -5.36 -4.05 0.57
C LEU A 43 -4.07 -4.56 -0.07
N ILE A 44 -2.99 -3.79 0.13
CA ILE A 44 -1.64 -4.14 -0.33
C ILE A 44 -0.94 -5.09 0.65
N HIS A 45 0.10 -5.79 0.17
CA HIS A 45 0.95 -6.63 1.01
C HIS A 45 1.64 -5.83 2.14
N SER A 46 1.80 -6.48 3.31
CA SER A 46 2.37 -5.86 4.52
C SER A 46 3.77 -5.28 4.31
N VAL A 47 4.61 -5.95 3.51
CA VAL A 47 5.97 -5.50 3.17
C VAL A 47 5.95 -4.14 2.48
N ALA A 48 5.10 -3.95 1.46
CA ALA A 48 4.97 -2.68 0.75
C ALA A 48 4.48 -1.57 1.69
N LYS A 49 3.54 -1.88 2.59
CA LYS A 49 3.04 -0.93 3.61
C LYS A 49 4.14 -0.50 4.59
N LEU A 50 4.99 -1.44 5.05
CA LEU A 50 6.10 -1.13 5.95
C LEU A 50 7.15 -0.24 5.28
N ILE A 51 7.49 -0.52 4.03
CA ILE A 51 8.41 0.30 3.23
C ILE A 51 7.88 1.72 3.08
N ALA A 52 6.61 1.86 2.68
CA ALA A 52 5.95 3.16 2.54
C ALA A 52 5.93 3.94 3.87
N LYS A 53 5.68 3.26 5.00
CA LYS A 53 5.69 3.91 6.31
C LYS A 53 7.07 4.46 6.68
N VAL A 54 8.13 3.66 6.52
CA VAL A 54 9.50 4.12 6.78
C VAL A 54 9.87 5.30 5.88
N LEU A 55 9.49 5.25 4.60
CA LEU A 55 9.75 6.35 3.67
C LEU A 55 8.99 7.62 4.06
N SER A 56 7.71 7.50 4.45
CA SER A 56 6.91 8.64 4.92
C SER A 56 7.50 9.29 6.17
N MET A 57 8.03 8.50 7.10
CA MET A 57 8.68 9.02 8.32
C MET A 57 9.96 9.78 7.98
N ARG A 58 10.75 9.29 7.03
CA ARG A 58 11.95 10.01 6.55
C ARG A 58 11.57 11.29 5.82
N LEU A 59 10.57 11.22 4.94
CA LEU A 59 10.10 12.35 4.16
C LEU A 59 9.54 13.48 5.04
N ALA A 60 8.84 13.13 6.12
CA ALA A 60 8.30 14.09 7.08
C ALA A 60 9.38 14.96 7.75
N THR A 61 10.65 14.52 7.78
CA THR A 61 11.75 15.32 8.35
C THR A 61 12.32 16.36 7.40
N VAL A 62 12.00 16.28 6.11
CA VAL A 62 12.59 17.15 5.07
C VAL A 62 11.55 17.98 4.32
N ILE A 63 10.27 17.59 4.36
CA ILE A 63 9.17 18.45 3.89
C ILE A 63 8.91 19.50 4.97
N HIS A 64 9.25 20.75 4.66
CA HIS A 64 8.77 21.90 5.42
C HIS A 64 7.33 22.19 5.00
N THR A 65 6.38 21.98 5.92
CA THR A 65 4.99 22.48 5.80
C THR A 65 4.92 23.99 5.89
#